data_AF-A0ABD5BQD3-F1
#
_entry.id   AF-A0ABD5BQD3-F1
#
_cell.length_a   1.000
_cell.length_b   1.000
_cell.length_c   1.000
_cell.angle_alpha   90.00
_cell.angle_beta   90.00
_cell.angle_gamma   90.00
#
_symmetry.space_group_name_H-M   'P 1'
#
loop_
_entity.id
_entity.type
_entity.pdbx_description
1 polymer ?
#
loop_
_entity_poly.entity_id
_entity_poly.type
_entity_poly.pdbx_seq_one_letter_code
_entity_poly.pdbx_strand_id
1 'polypeptide(L)' 'MKWISVDEKLPQTTGQFDLVLVATDKGVGFATYDGLREFSRVTVTGNKQYSSLKVTHWMPLPDAPAE' A
#
# COMPACT_ATOMS: atom_id res chain seq x y z
N MET A 1 9.47 5.55 9.49
CA MET A 1 8.07 5.10 9.37
C MET A 1 7.89 3.70 9.97
N LYS A 2 6.68 3.34 10.40
CA LYS A 2 6.31 1.99 10.90
C LYS A 2 5.26 1.37 9.99
N TRP A 3 5.30 0.04 9.83
CA TRP A 3 4.25 -0.73 9.19
C TRP A 3 3.00 -0.77 10.07
N ILE A 4 1.84 -0.58 9.47
CA ILE A 4 0.53 -0.56 10.13
C ILE A 4 -0.28 -1.72 9.58
N SER A 5 -0.82 -2.58 10.44
CA SER A 5 -1.67 -3.69 10.01
C SER A 5 -2.96 -3.16 9.39
N VAL A 6 -3.38 -3.71 8.24
CA VAL A 6 -4.64 -3.27 7.60
C VAL A 6 -5.88 -3.56 8.45
N ASP A 7 -5.78 -4.53 9.36
CA ASP A 7 -6.83 -4.88 10.33
C ASP A 7 -6.95 -3.86 11.47
N GLU A 8 -5.82 -3.27 11.89
CA GLU A 8 -5.80 -2.27 12.96
C GLU A 8 -6.27 -0.91 12.46
N LYS A 9 -5.76 -0.50 11.30
CA LYS A 9 -6.05 0.80 10.72
C LYS A 9 -5.82 0.77 9.23
N LEU A 10 -6.74 1.34 8.47
CA LEU A 10 -6.60 1.53 7.03
C LEU A 10 -5.97 2.90 6.69
N PRO A 11 -5.38 3.06 5.50
CA PRO A 11 -4.89 4.35 5.04
C PRO A 11 -6.02 5.38 5.06
N GLN A 12 -5.70 6.60 5.49
CA GLN A 12 -6.62 7.73 5.36
C GLN A 12 -6.32 8.40 4.02
N THR A 13 -7.22 8.24 3.07
CA THR A 13 -7.17 8.98 1.81
C THR A 13 -7.48 10.44 2.05
N THR A 14 -6.51 11.29 1.73
CA THR A 14 -6.69 12.75 1.76
C THR A 14 -7.03 13.27 0.36
N GLY A 15 -6.77 12.47 -0.68
CA GLY A 15 -7.15 12.73 -2.06
C GLY A 15 -8.08 11.67 -2.67
N GLN A 16 -8.22 11.70 -4.00
CA GLN A 16 -9.00 10.72 -4.76
C GLN A 16 -8.28 9.37 -4.85
N PHE A 17 -6.93 9.39 -4.85
CA PHE A 17 -6.07 8.21 -4.87
C PHE A 17 -4.82 8.51 -4.03
N ASP A 18 -4.52 7.70 -3.02
CA ASP A 18 -3.30 7.81 -2.21
C ASP A 18 -2.38 6.62 -2.47
N LEU A 19 -1.13 6.89 -2.86
CA LEU A 19 -0.14 5.84 -3.09
C LEU A 19 0.49 5.46 -1.75
N VAL A 20 0.43 4.17 -1.41
CA VAL A 20 0.96 3.62 -0.16
C VAL A 20 1.85 2.43 -0.42
N LEU A 21 2.83 2.24 0.45
CA LEU A 21 3.62 1.01 0.49
C LEU A 21 2.79 -0.08 1.15
N VAL A 22 2.83 -1.29 0.61
CA VAL A 22 2.08 -2.44 1.12
C VAL A 22 2.97 -3.67 1.27
N ALA A 23 2.79 -4.38 2.38
CA ALA A 23 3.37 -5.69 2.60
C ALA A 23 2.31 -6.75 2.33
N THR A 24 2.64 -7.68 1.43
CA THR A 24 1.79 -8.81 1.04
C THR A 24 2.44 -10.13 1.40
N ASP A 25 1.67 -11.22 1.35
CA ASP A 25 2.20 -12.60 1.43
C ASP A 25 3.32 -12.89 0.40
N LYS A 26 3.36 -12.14 -0.72
CA LYS A 26 4.36 -12.30 -1.79
C LYS A 26 5.54 -11.32 -1.69
N GLY A 27 5.58 -10.52 -0.63
CA GLY A 27 6.62 -9.52 -0.41
C GLY A 27 6.08 -8.09 -0.38
N VAL A 28 7.00 -7.13 -0.41
CA VAL A 28 6.69 -5.70 -0.34
C VAL A 28 6.46 -5.12 -1.74
N GLY A 29 5.54 -4.18 -1.82
CA GLY A 29 5.16 -3.48 -3.03
C GLY A 29 4.51 -2.14 -2.74
N PHE A 30 3.85 -1.59 -3.74
CA PHE A 30 3.04 -0.39 -3.62
C PHE A 30 1.64 -0.64 -4.15
N ALA A 31 0.67 0.03 -3.56
CA ALA A 31 -0.73 -0.03 -3.95
C ALA A 31 -1.34 1.36 -3.90
N THR A 32 -2.34 1.59 -4.74
CA THR A 32 -3.15 2.79 -4.66
C THR A 32 -4.32 2.48 -3.73
N TYR A 33 -4.51 3.31 -2.70
CA TYR A 33 -5.67 3.23 -1.84
C TYR A 33 -6.66 4.31 -2.25
N ASP A 34 -7.89 3.89 -2.52
CA ASP A 34 -8.93 4.72 -3.11
C ASP A 34 -9.91 5.25 -2.06
N GLY A 35 -10.69 6.28 -2.43
CA GLY A 35 -11.76 6.81 -1.57
C GLY A 35 -12.86 5.80 -1.24
N LEU A 36 -12.94 4.71 -2.01
CA LEU A 36 -13.79 3.54 -1.75
C LEU A 36 -13.26 2.62 -0.64
N ARG A 37 -12.13 2.97 -0.02
CA ARG A 37 -11.45 2.18 1.02
C ARG A 37 -10.93 0.83 0.54
N GLU A 38 -10.53 0.77 -0.72
CA GLU A 38 -10.03 -0.45 -1.36
C GLU A 38 -8.60 -0.25 -1.88
N PHE A 39 -7.79 -1.31 -1.77
CA PHE A 39 -6.46 -1.37 -2.38
C PHE A 39 -6.58 -1.79 -3.84
N SER A 40 -6.17 -0.90 -4.74
CA SER A 40 -6.13 -1.11 -6.18
C SER A 40 -4.69 -1.07 -6.71
N ARG A 41 -4.48 -1.66 -7.88
CA ARG A 41 -3.19 -1.63 -8.61
C ARG A 41 -1.98 -2.07 -7.75
N VAL A 42 -2.15 -3.12 -6.95
CA VAL A 42 -1.06 -3.66 -6.13
C VAL A 42 0.05 -4.18 -7.04
N THR A 43 1.22 -3.55 -6.96
CA THR A 43 2.41 -3.95 -7.69
C THR A 43 3.45 -4.43 -6.69
N VAL A 44 3.76 -5.73 -6.75
CA VAL A 44 4.76 -6.36 -5.87
C VAL A 44 6.09 -6.43 -6.61
N THR A 45 7.19 -6.34 -5.85
CA THR A 45 8.56 -6.41 -6.37
C THR A 45 8.73 -7.60 -7.34
N GLY A 46 9.36 -7.34 -8.48
CA GLY A 46 9.52 -8.33 -9.56
C GLY A 46 8.48 -8.25 -10.68
N ASN A 47 7.67 -7.18 -10.72
CA ASN A 47 6.63 -6.93 -11.75
C ASN A 47 5.62 -8.07 -11.92
N LYS A 48 5.45 -8.91 -10.89
CA LYS A 48 4.46 -9.98 -10.92
C LYS A 48 3.13 -9.45 -10.40
N GLN A 49 2.15 -9.39 -11.29
CA GLN A 49 0.74 -9.32 -10.89
C GLN A 49 0.29 -10.72 -10.48
N TYR A 50 -0.20 -10.83 -9.26
CA TYR A 50 -0.82 -12.06 -8.77
C TYR A 50 -2.34 -11.83 -8.74
N SER A 51 -3.12 -12.83 -9.17
CA SER A 51 -4.59 -12.76 -9.15
C SER A 51 -5.18 -12.70 -7.73
N SER A 52 -4.41 -13.09 -6.72
CA SER A 52 -4.79 -12.97 -5.32
C SER A 52 -3.60 -12.52 -4.49
N LEU A 53 -3.66 -11.27 -4.03
CA LEU A 53 -2.70 -10.70 -3.10
C LEU A 53 -3.43 -10.33 -1.83
N LYS A 54 -2.94 -10.87 -0.70
CA LYS A 54 -3.40 -10.45 0.61
C LYS A 54 -2.46 -9.38 1.14
N VAL A 55 -2.93 -8.14 1.17
CA VAL A 55 -2.24 -7.05 1.90
C VAL A 55 -2.39 -7.32 3.38
N THR A 56 -1.28 -7.30 4.11
CA THR A 56 -1.24 -7.53 5.56
C THR A 56 -0.92 -6.24 6.32
N HIS A 57 0.01 -5.45 5.78
CA HIS A 57 0.40 -4.19 6.37
C HIS A 57 0.55 -3.14 5.28
N TRP A 58 0.45 -1.87 5.68
CA TRP A 58 0.70 -0.73 4.81
C TRP A 58 1.53 0.32 5.54
N MET A 59 2.08 1.25 4.77
CA MET A 59 2.87 2.36 5.28
C MET A 59 2.70 3.56 4.34
N PRO A 60 2.58 4.79 4.86
CA PRO A 60 2.61 5.98 4.01
C PRO A 60 3.96 6.09 3.29
N LEU A 61 3.95 6.71 2.11
CA LEU A 61 5.20 7.00 1.41
C LEU A 61 6.10 7.89 2.27
N PRO A 62 7.41 7.67 2.24
CA PRO A 62 8.34 8.59 2.86
C PRO A 62 8.23 9.96 2.21
N ASP A 63 8.38 11.01 3.02
CA ASP A 63 8.65 12.34 2.50
C ASP A 63 9.88 12.30 1.58
N ALA A 64 9.85 13.14 0.55
CA ALA A 64 11.00 13.28 -0.34
C ALA A 64 12.25 13.60 0.50
N PRO A 65 13.41 13.00 0.18
CA PRO A 65 14.65 13.33 0.89
C PRO A 65 14.90 14.84 0.76
N ALA A 66 15.20 15.48 1.89
CA ALA A 66 15.68 16.86 1.88
C ALA A 66 17.06 16.88 1.22
N GLU A 67 17.26 17.82 0.28
CA GLU A 67 18.55 18.10 -0.36
C GLU A 67 19.57 18.68 0.62
#